data_AF-A0A094YWI2-F1
#
_entry.id   AF-A0A094YWI2-F1
#
_cell.length_a   1.000
_cell.length_b   1.000
_cell.length_c   1.000
_cell.angle_alpha   90.00
_cell.angle_beta   90.00
_cell.angle_gamma   90.00
#
_symmetry.space_group_name_H-M   'P 1'
#
loop_
_entity.id
_entity.type
_entity.pdbx_description
1 polymer ?
#
loop_
_entity_poly.entity_id
_entity_poly.type
_entity_poly.pdbx_seq_one_letter_code
_entity_poly.pdbx_strand_id
1 'polypeptide(L)'
;MELLTKRPFVYMITMTAVFLMFQSVAFAEGEPPTEQREKSGHHQYHKDFIVHLDYYYELLAQKFAPEQVEKWNEIRQQRKVLMKQWREHQKHKDDDLNEHTEKGEWKEAHKELLQKFNEAVELRDEAKIKKILPQLFEHYEKMNQMLEEKLKQE
;
A
#
# COMPACT_ATOMS: atom_id res chain seq x y z
N MET A 1 -7.15 -28.69 -70.18
CA MET A 1 -6.38 -29.91 -70.49
C MET A 1 -4.92 -29.54 -70.30
N GLU A 2 -4.40 -29.76 -69.09
CA GLU A 2 -3.41 -30.79 -68.75
C GLU A 2 -2.07 -30.53 -69.47
N LEU A 3 -0.96 -30.31 -68.76
CA LEU A 3 -0.25 -31.38 -68.06
C LEU A 3 0.48 -30.92 -66.79
N LEU A 4 0.28 -31.70 -65.73
CA LEU A 4 1.14 -31.82 -64.56
C LEU A 4 2.56 -32.27 -64.93
N THR A 5 3.58 -31.94 -64.13
CA THR A 5 4.24 -32.89 -63.20
C THR A 5 5.66 -32.45 -62.79
N LYS A 6 5.98 -32.71 -61.50
CA LYS A 6 7.31 -32.92 -60.88
C LYS A 6 8.12 -31.62 -60.63
N ARG A 7 8.50 -31.24 -59.40
CA ARG A 7 9.05 -32.03 -58.29
C ARG A 7 8.87 -31.29 -56.93
N PRO A 8 8.31 -31.92 -55.89
CA PRO A 8 8.25 -31.37 -54.54
C PRO A 8 9.09 -32.23 -53.58
N PHE A 9 10.43 -32.08 -53.50
CA PHE A 9 11.19 -32.93 -52.54
C PHE A 9 12.68 -32.59 -52.26
N VAL A 10 13.15 -31.33 -52.23
CA VAL A 10 14.59 -31.09 -51.95
C VAL A 10 14.89 -30.06 -50.87
N TYR A 11 13.98 -29.16 -50.52
CA TYR A 11 14.26 -28.10 -49.53
C TYR A 11 13.52 -28.28 -48.20
N MET A 12 13.38 -29.52 -47.73
CA MET A 12 12.78 -29.79 -46.41
C MET A 12 13.57 -30.84 -45.61
N ILE A 13 14.89 -30.94 -45.81
CA ILE A 13 15.79 -31.78 -44.98
C ILE A 13 17.19 -31.15 -44.99
N THR A 14 17.42 -30.03 -44.29
CA THR A 14 18.80 -29.57 -43.92
C THR A 14 18.85 -28.52 -42.80
N MET A 15 17.73 -28.11 -42.20
CA MET A 15 17.70 -27.09 -41.13
C MET A 15 17.10 -27.63 -39.81
N THR A 16 17.30 -28.91 -39.54
CA THR A 16 16.90 -29.59 -38.28
C THR A 16 18.13 -30.18 -37.57
N ALA A 17 19.21 -29.41 -37.45
CA ALA A 17 20.45 -29.90 -36.82
C ALA A 17 21.20 -28.87 -35.95
N VAL A 18 20.59 -27.75 -35.55
CA VAL A 18 21.22 -26.75 -34.65
C VAL A 18 20.43 -26.55 -33.34
N PHE A 19 19.35 -27.30 -33.12
CA PHE A 19 18.49 -27.14 -31.95
C PHE A 19 18.89 -28.02 -30.74
N LEU A 20 20.09 -28.59 -30.71
CA LEU A 20 20.54 -29.52 -29.65
C LEU A 20 21.87 -29.09 -29.00
N MET A 21 22.01 -27.81 -28.66
CA MET A 21 23.14 -27.29 -27.88
C MET A 21 22.71 -26.45 -26.65
N PHE A 22 21.41 -26.38 -26.32
CA PHE A 22 20.89 -25.61 -25.19
C PHE A 22 20.30 -26.48 -24.07
N GLN A 23 20.96 -27.58 -23.71
CA GLN A 23 20.63 -28.27 -22.46
C GLN A 23 21.89 -28.52 -21.62
N SER A 24 22.16 -27.62 -20.68
CA SER A 24 22.62 -27.93 -19.32
C SER A 24 22.93 -26.64 -18.55
N VAL A 25 21.89 -25.91 -18.13
CA VAL A 25 21.98 -25.13 -16.89
C VAL A 25 21.22 -25.93 -15.85
N ALA A 26 21.95 -26.80 -15.15
CA ALA A 26 21.48 -27.37 -13.90
C ALA A 26 21.41 -26.21 -12.90
N PHE A 27 20.21 -25.68 -12.68
CA PHE A 27 19.95 -24.83 -11.54
C PHE A 27 20.11 -25.70 -10.30
N ALA A 28 21.22 -25.54 -9.60
CA ALA A 28 21.36 -26.08 -8.26
C ALA A 28 20.35 -25.33 -7.39
N GLU A 29 19.30 -26.01 -6.94
CA GLU A 29 18.46 -25.57 -5.82
C GLU A 29 19.33 -25.57 -4.56
N GLY A 30 20.12 -24.52 -4.39
CA GLY A 30 20.55 -24.10 -3.06
C GLY A 30 19.31 -23.55 -2.37
N GLU A 31 18.78 -24.28 -1.39
CA GLU A 31 17.81 -23.73 -0.45
C GLU A 31 18.38 -22.39 0.07
N PRO A 32 17.64 -21.27 -0.06
CA PRO A 32 18.13 -20.01 0.47
C PRO A 32 18.29 -20.16 1.98
N PRO A 33 19.42 -19.68 2.55
CA PRO A 33 19.58 -19.67 3.99
C PRO A 33 18.39 -18.92 4.58
N THR A 34 17.76 -19.53 5.58
CA THR A 34 16.66 -18.91 6.34
C THR A 34 17.23 -17.68 7.05
N GLU A 35 17.23 -16.55 6.35
CA GLU A 35 17.55 -15.26 6.93
C GLU A 35 16.56 -15.03 8.06
N GLN A 36 17.07 -15.04 9.30
CA GLN A 36 16.44 -14.37 10.41
C GLN A 36 16.36 -12.88 10.06
N ARG A 37 15.30 -12.53 9.33
CA ARG A 37 15.02 -11.18 8.86
C ARG A 37 14.87 -10.28 10.08
N GLU A 38 15.84 -9.40 10.30
CA GLU A 38 15.82 -8.40 11.37
C GLU A 38 14.52 -7.57 11.25
N LYS A 39 13.54 -7.87 12.13
CA LYS A 39 12.22 -7.21 12.13
C LYS A 39 12.26 -5.74 12.60
N SER A 40 13.42 -5.19 12.96
CA SER A 40 13.55 -3.87 13.58
C SER A 40 13.46 -2.70 12.58
N GLY A 41 13.96 -2.87 11.35
CA GLY A 41 14.02 -1.78 10.37
C GLY A 41 12.66 -1.32 9.84
N HIS A 42 11.71 -2.25 9.70
CA HIS A 42 10.39 -1.96 9.12
C HIS A 42 9.55 -1.04 10.02
N HIS A 43 9.67 -1.15 11.34
CA HIS A 43 8.87 -0.36 12.28
C HIS A 43 9.31 1.12 12.35
N GLN A 44 10.62 1.37 12.22
CA GLN A 44 11.16 2.74 12.22
C GLN A 44 10.76 3.49 10.94
N TYR A 45 10.86 2.83 9.78
CA TYR A 45 10.43 3.41 8.50
C TYR A 45 8.97 3.88 8.51
N HIS A 46 8.06 3.07 9.06
CA HIS A 46 6.64 3.44 9.15
C HIS A 46 6.41 4.70 10.00
N LYS A 47 7.12 4.85 11.13
CA LYS A 47 7.00 6.04 11.98
C LYS A 47 7.45 7.30 11.27
N ASP A 48 8.60 7.23 10.62
CA ASP A 48 9.18 8.38 9.93
C ASP A 48 8.30 8.77 8.72
N PHE A 49 7.77 7.77 8.00
CA PHE A 49 6.84 7.99 6.90
C PHE A 49 5.54 8.70 7.33
N ILE A 50 4.97 8.36 8.49
CA ILE A 50 3.75 9.01 9.02
C ILE A 50 3.97 10.51 9.23
N VAL A 51 5.14 10.93 9.73
CA VAL A 51 5.45 12.35 9.93
C VAL A 51 5.43 13.11 8.61
N HIS A 52 6.01 12.53 7.57
CA HIS A 52 5.98 13.12 6.22
C HIS A 52 4.57 13.16 5.64
N LEU A 53 3.77 12.11 5.84
CA LEU A 53 2.41 12.04 5.35
C LEU A 53 1.50 13.09 6.04
N ASP A 54 1.65 13.26 7.36
CA ASP A 54 0.90 14.27 8.11
C ASP A 54 1.18 15.68 7.59
N TYR A 55 2.46 15.98 7.31
CA TYR A 55 2.86 17.27 6.73
C TYR A 55 2.38 17.43 5.28
N TYR A 56 2.41 16.36 4.48
CA TYR A 56 1.88 16.37 3.12
C TYR A 56 0.40 16.74 3.08
N TYR A 57 -0.42 16.14 3.97
CA TYR A 57 -1.83 16.49 4.07
C TYR A 57 -2.07 17.92 4.56
N GLU A 58 -1.23 18.43 5.45
CA GLU A 58 -1.28 19.83 5.88
C GLU A 58 -1.02 20.79 4.71
N LEU A 59 0.00 20.53 3.88
CA LEU A 59 0.29 21.33 2.68
C LEU A 59 -0.87 21.29 1.68
N LEU A 60 -1.46 20.13 1.48
CA LEU A 60 -2.62 19.99 0.60
C LEU A 60 -3.85 20.72 1.14
N ALA A 61 -4.09 20.68 2.46
CA ALA A 61 -5.14 21.45 3.10
C ALA A 61 -4.91 22.95 2.89
N GLN A 62 -3.71 23.46 3.16
CA GLN A 62 -3.38 24.87 2.94
C GLN A 62 -3.65 25.32 1.50
N LYS A 63 -3.35 24.47 0.51
CA LYS A 63 -3.56 24.78 -0.91
C LYS A 63 -5.03 24.69 -1.33
N PHE A 64 -5.73 23.62 -0.94
CA PHE A 64 -7.02 23.26 -1.55
C PHE A 64 -8.24 23.44 -0.64
N ALA A 65 -8.05 23.38 0.68
CA ALA A 65 -9.09 23.49 1.70
C ALA A 65 -8.54 24.23 2.93
N PRO A 66 -8.14 25.51 2.81
CA PRO A 66 -7.49 26.25 3.89
C PRO A 66 -8.36 26.35 5.16
N GLU A 67 -9.68 26.33 5.00
CA GLU A 67 -10.66 26.28 6.09
C GLU A 67 -10.61 24.98 6.90
N GLN A 68 -9.98 23.92 6.39
CA GLN A 68 -9.86 22.62 7.05
C GLN A 68 -8.51 22.40 7.73
N VAL A 69 -7.56 23.34 7.62
CA VAL A 69 -6.19 23.19 8.16
C VAL A 69 -6.21 23.03 9.67
N GLU A 70 -7.00 23.85 10.37
CA GLU A 70 -7.15 23.77 11.82
C GLU A 70 -7.76 22.44 12.25
N LYS A 71 -8.86 22.03 11.58
CA LYS A 71 -9.49 20.73 11.80
C LYS A 71 -8.51 19.56 11.63
N TRP A 72 -7.70 19.57 10.56
CA TRP A 72 -6.69 18.54 10.35
C TRP A 72 -5.64 18.51 11.47
N ASN A 73 -5.19 19.68 11.92
CA ASN A 73 -4.25 19.80 13.02
C ASN A 73 -4.81 19.23 14.33
N GLU A 74 -6.08 19.47 14.63
CA GLU A 74 -6.75 18.89 15.79
C GLU A 74 -6.82 17.37 15.70
N ILE A 75 -7.28 16.83 14.56
CA ILE A 75 -7.38 15.39 14.32
C ILE A 75 -6.04 14.69 14.53
N ARG A 76 -4.94 15.23 14.00
CA ARG A 76 -3.62 14.59 14.16
C ARG A 76 -3.08 14.68 15.59
N GLN A 77 -3.32 15.79 16.31
CA GLN A 77 -2.89 15.91 17.70
C GLN A 77 -3.66 14.95 18.61
N GLN A 78 -4.98 14.86 18.42
CA GLN A 78 -5.83 13.89 19.11
C GLN A 78 -5.35 12.46 18.85
N ARG A 79 -5.13 12.10 17.58
CA ARG A 79 -4.61 10.79 17.19
C ARG A 79 -3.28 10.47 17.88
N LYS A 80 -2.37 11.43 17.97
CA LYS A 80 -1.06 11.26 18.63
C LYS A 80 -1.23 10.94 20.12
N VAL A 81 -2.14 11.63 20.81
CA VAL A 81 -2.45 11.37 22.23
C VAL A 81 -3.09 10.00 22.39
N LEU A 82 -4.13 9.68 21.62
CA LEU A 82 -4.84 8.41 21.66
C LEU A 82 -3.90 7.23 21.38
N MET A 83 -3.04 7.33 20.36
CA MET A 83 -2.06 6.29 20.03
C MET A 83 -0.97 6.13 21.09
N LYS A 84 -0.68 7.17 21.88
CA LYS A 84 0.24 7.07 23.03
C LYS A 84 -0.45 6.34 24.18
N GLN A 85 -1.67 6.73 24.52
CA GLN A 85 -2.48 6.08 25.56
C GLN A 85 -2.70 4.60 25.23
N TRP A 86 -3.12 4.29 24.00
CA TRP A 86 -3.29 2.92 23.53
C TRP A 86 -2.01 2.10 23.68
N ARG A 87 -0.85 2.65 23.29
CA ARG A 87 0.44 1.97 23.49
C ARG A 87 0.77 1.75 24.96
N GLU A 88 0.40 2.65 25.86
CA GLU A 88 0.60 2.48 27.30
C GLU A 88 -0.34 1.39 27.86
N HIS A 89 -1.60 1.37 27.45
CA HIS A 89 -2.55 0.31 27.81
C HIS A 89 -2.10 -1.07 27.29
N GLN A 90 -1.61 -1.13 26.06
CA GLN A 90 -1.14 -2.38 25.44
C GLN A 90 0.22 -2.85 25.97
N LYS A 91 1.03 -2.03 26.64
CA LYS A 91 2.26 -2.55 27.29
C LYS A 91 1.98 -3.63 28.35
N HIS A 92 0.73 -3.71 28.82
CA HIS A 92 0.29 -4.68 29.83
C HIS A 92 -0.47 -5.88 29.24
N LYS A 93 -0.71 -5.91 27.92
CA LYS A 93 -1.38 -7.01 27.20
C LYS A 93 -0.49 -7.41 26.02
N ASP A 94 -0.24 -8.70 25.79
CA ASP A 94 0.55 -9.18 24.63
C ASP A 94 -0.21 -9.02 23.28
N ASP A 95 -0.92 -7.91 23.09
CA ASP A 95 -1.83 -7.69 21.97
C ASP A 95 -1.22 -6.73 20.93
N ASP A 96 -1.10 -7.22 19.69
CA ASP A 96 -0.58 -6.44 18.57
C ASP A 96 -1.62 -5.40 18.10
N LEU A 97 -1.15 -4.17 17.94
CA LEU A 97 -1.91 -2.99 17.51
C LEU A 97 -2.60 -3.22 16.14
N ASN A 98 -2.02 -4.07 15.31
CA ASN A 98 -2.54 -4.39 13.99
C ASN A 98 -3.80 -5.24 14.08
N GLU A 99 -3.87 -6.26 14.94
CA GLU A 99 -4.97 -7.23 14.91
C GLU A 99 -6.33 -6.60 15.26
N HIS A 100 -6.32 -5.54 16.07
CA HIS A 100 -7.53 -4.94 16.64
C HIS A 100 -8.08 -3.76 15.84
N THR A 101 -7.32 -3.24 14.88
CA THR A 101 -7.78 -2.22 13.91
C THR A 101 -8.09 -2.85 12.54
N GLU A 102 -7.80 -4.15 12.37
CA GLU A 102 -7.77 -4.85 11.08
C GLU A 102 -9.06 -5.60 10.66
N LYS A 103 -10.08 -5.68 11.51
CA LYS A 103 -11.37 -6.27 11.13
C LYS A 103 -12.46 -5.19 11.05
N GLY A 104 -12.90 -4.89 9.83
CA GLY A 104 -14.16 -4.14 9.63
C GLY A 104 -14.13 -3.10 8.51
N GLU A 105 -15.34 -2.67 8.18
CA GLU A 105 -15.74 -1.73 7.12
C GLU A 105 -14.86 -0.48 7.01
N TRP A 106 -14.24 -0.03 8.12
CA TRP A 106 -13.31 1.09 8.12
C TRP A 106 -12.08 0.85 7.23
N LYS A 107 -11.46 -0.34 7.27
CA LYS A 107 -10.22 -0.63 6.50
C LYS A 107 -10.48 -0.63 4.99
N GLU A 108 -11.60 -1.21 4.56
CA GLU A 108 -11.99 -1.20 3.15
C GLU A 108 -12.36 0.22 2.71
N ALA A 109 -13.13 0.96 3.52
CA ALA A 109 -13.41 2.36 3.24
C ALA A 109 -12.13 3.21 3.17
N HIS A 110 -11.16 2.95 4.04
CA HIS A 110 -9.85 3.61 4.06
C HIS A 110 -9.09 3.36 2.77
N LYS A 111 -9.02 2.09 2.37
CA LYS A 111 -8.33 1.64 1.15
C LYS A 111 -8.95 2.26 -0.10
N GLU A 112 -10.27 2.22 -0.22
CA GLU A 112 -10.98 2.83 -1.35
C GLU A 112 -10.78 4.34 -1.41
N LEU A 113 -10.83 5.01 -0.26
CA LEU A 113 -10.66 6.45 -0.18
C LEU A 113 -9.23 6.86 -0.55
N LEU A 114 -8.22 6.15 -0.02
CA LEU A 114 -6.82 6.37 -0.37
C LEU A 114 -6.55 6.08 -1.84
N GLN A 115 -7.17 5.05 -2.42
CA GLN A 115 -7.01 4.77 -3.85
C GLN A 115 -7.52 5.95 -4.69
N LYS A 116 -8.74 6.43 -4.44
CA LYS A 116 -9.31 7.60 -5.16
C LYS A 116 -8.46 8.85 -4.96
N PHE A 117 -7.94 9.05 -3.76
CA PHE A 117 -7.05 10.17 -3.44
C PHE A 117 -5.72 10.08 -4.19
N ASN A 118 -5.09 8.90 -4.21
CA ASN A 118 -3.84 8.66 -4.92
C ASN A 118 -4.01 8.86 -6.43
N GLU A 119 -5.09 8.35 -7.01
CA GLU A 119 -5.42 8.60 -8.42
C GLU A 119 -5.57 10.09 -8.72
N ALA A 120 -6.25 10.84 -7.83
CA ALA A 120 -6.39 12.29 -7.98
C ALA A 120 -5.05 13.04 -7.91
N VAL A 121 -4.15 12.63 -7.00
CA VAL A 121 -2.80 13.18 -6.86
C VAL A 121 -1.93 12.85 -8.08
N GLU A 122 -1.95 11.60 -8.53
CA GLU A 122 -1.18 11.12 -9.68
C GLU A 122 -1.57 11.89 -10.95
N LEU A 123 -2.87 12.06 -11.18
CA LEU A 123 -3.40 12.82 -12.30
C LEU A 123 -3.34 14.35 -12.10
N ARG A 124 -2.89 14.82 -10.93
CA ARG A 124 -2.87 16.25 -10.54
C ARG A 124 -4.25 16.91 -10.69
N ASP A 125 -5.31 16.16 -10.43
CA ASP A 125 -6.70 16.60 -10.54
C ASP A 125 -7.08 17.43 -9.29
N GLU A 126 -6.76 18.72 -9.34
CA GLU A 126 -6.95 19.65 -8.22
C GLU A 126 -8.40 19.70 -7.72
N ALA A 127 -9.38 19.57 -8.62
CA ALA A 127 -10.79 19.56 -8.27
C ALA A 127 -11.16 18.30 -7.46
N LYS A 128 -10.65 17.12 -7.86
CA LYS A 128 -10.83 15.90 -7.07
C LYS A 128 -10.08 15.94 -5.75
N ILE A 129 -8.84 16.43 -5.74
CA ILE A 129 -8.06 16.57 -4.49
C ILE A 129 -8.84 17.44 -3.49
N LYS A 130 -9.33 18.60 -3.93
CA LYS A 130 -10.14 19.50 -3.10
C LYS A 130 -11.40 18.83 -2.56
N LYS A 131 -12.06 17.99 -3.37
CA LYS A 131 -13.27 17.27 -2.98
C LYS A 131 -13.01 16.14 -1.98
N ILE A 132 -11.89 15.41 -2.14
CA ILE A 132 -11.58 14.21 -1.36
C ILE A 132 -10.95 14.56 0.00
N LEU A 133 -10.16 15.64 0.10
CA LEU A 133 -9.48 16.02 1.34
C LEU A 133 -10.40 16.11 2.58
N PRO A 134 -11.57 16.78 2.53
CA PRO A 134 -12.49 16.78 3.67
C PRO A 134 -12.95 15.37 4.08
N GLN A 135 -13.21 14.50 3.10
CA GLN A 135 -13.63 13.11 3.34
C GLN A 135 -12.52 12.31 4.03
N LEU A 136 -11.27 12.55 3.63
CA LEU A 136 -10.09 11.93 4.25
C LEU A 136 -9.96 12.36 5.71
N PHE A 137 -10.17 13.64 6.02
CA PHE A 137 -10.10 14.15 7.38
C PHE A 137 -11.23 13.59 8.26
N GLU A 138 -12.47 13.58 7.77
CA GLU A 138 -13.60 12.94 8.48
C GLU A 138 -13.35 11.45 8.73
N HIS A 139 -12.72 10.76 7.78
CA HIS A 139 -12.42 9.35 7.93
C HIS A 139 -11.37 9.08 9.03
N TYR A 140 -10.37 9.94 9.16
CA TYR A 140 -9.41 9.90 10.29
C TYR A 140 -10.02 10.35 11.62
N GLU A 141 -10.94 11.31 11.59
CA GLU A 141 -11.70 11.73 12.78
C GLU A 141 -12.53 10.56 13.34
N LYS A 142 -13.22 9.80 12.48
CA LYS A 142 -13.91 8.57 12.88
C LYS A 142 -12.97 7.53 13.49
N MET A 143 -11.76 7.39 12.95
CA MET A 143 -10.76 6.49 13.54
C MET A 143 -10.39 6.91 14.96
N ASN A 144 -10.21 8.21 15.21
CA ASN A 144 -9.95 8.72 16.54
C ASN A 144 -11.11 8.42 17.50
N GLN A 145 -12.36 8.61 17.05
CA GLN A 145 -13.55 8.29 17.85
C GLN A 145 -13.60 6.81 18.22
N MET A 146 -13.34 5.91 17.26
CA MET A 146 -13.27 4.47 17.51
C MET A 146 -12.17 4.11 18.52
N LEU A 147 -10.99 4.75 18.43
CA LEU A 147 -9.91 4.55 19.39
C LEU A 147 -10.28 5.04 20.79
N GLU A 148 -10.92 6.20 20.88
CA GLU A 148 -11.36 6.78 22.15
C GLU A 148 -12.43 5.90 22.82
N GLU A 149 -13.41 5.40 22.06
CA GLU A 149 -14.43 4.48 22.58
C GLU A 149 -13.81 3.20 23.13
N LYS A 150 -12.83 2.62 22.41
CA LYS A 150 -12.12 1.43 22.89
C LYS A 150 -11.33 1.69 24.16
N LEU A 151 -10.66 2.84 24.28
CA LEU A 151 -9.96 3.22 25.50
C LEU A 151 -10.90 3.44 26.70
N LYS A 152 -12.20 3.72 26.47
CA LYS A 152 -13.21 3.89 27.52
C LYS A 152 -13.92 2.59 27.92
N GLN A 153 -13.98 1.60 27.03
CA GLN A 153 -14.65 0.31 27.28
C GLN A 153 -13.78 -0.69 28.06
N GLU A 154 -12.50 -0.38 28.22
CA GLU A 154 -11.50 -1.12 29.00
C GLU A 154 -11.37 -0.55 30.42
#